data_AF-A0A263D0E3-F1
#
_entry.id   AF-A0A263D0E3-F1
#
_cell.length_a   1.000
_cell.length_b   1.000
_cell.length_c   1.000
_cell.angle_alpha   90.00
_cell.angle_beta   90.00
_cell.angle_gamma   90.00
#
_symmetry.space_group_name_H-M   'P 1'
#
loop_
_entity.id
_entity.type
_entity.pdbx_description
1 polymer ?
#
loop_
_entity_poly.entity_id
_entity_poly.type
_entity_poly.pdbx_seq_one_letter_code
_entity_poly.pdbx_strand_id
1 'polypeptide(L)'
;MHPARSVPDRVRGLIAATRRPQREFAGAIGLEETKLSKALAGRRRFSAGELVDIARHCGVTVNWLLHGSDEAGTVTAVPAPAARTVRPGDGTDGGPRSRILRTAWQLIAERGYHHVRIADIAEACATSTAAIHHHFPTKQDVLHEALRHNVKLAFDRQVAQLHTIDDARERLLLLVELQLPADGELRAEWSVWLQVWNESALNPAIRSLYWDSYDRWYRTIAMTIRTGQAQGVFRDQDPERATAALTSLIDGLGIGVLTGRPGSSVPAMRAHLHDFIERDLVSKGRP
;
A
#
# COMPACT_ATOMS: atom_id res chain seq x y z
N MET A 1 21.89 -20.60 11.83
CA MET A 1 21.86 -19.25 11.21
C MET A 1 21.86 -19.44 9.70
N HIS A 2 20.69 -19.48 9.05
CA HIS A 2 20.61 -19.66 7.60
C HIS A 2 20.92 -18.29 6.94
N PRO A 3 21.84 -18.21 5.96
CA PRO A 3 22.15 -16.94 5.31
C PRO A 3 20.87 -16.33 4.74
N ALA A 4 20.67 -15.03 4.96
CA ALA A 4 19.53 -14.29 4.41
C ALA A 4 19.55 -14.45 2.87
N ARG A 5 18.66 -15.31 2.35
CA ARG A 5 18.57 -15.59 0.91
C ARG A 5 18.36 -14.28 0.16
N SER A 6 18.98 -14.08 -1.00
CA SER A 6 18.77 -12.87 -1.78
C SER A 6 17.35 -12.81 -2.37
N VAL A 7 16.89 -11.64 -2.83
CA VAL A 7 15.60 -11.50 -3.52
C VAL A 7 15.50 -12.50 -4.70
N PRO A 8 16.49 -12.61 -5.61
CA PRO A 8 16.50 -13.64 -6.65
C PRO A 8 16.34 -15.07 -6.14
N ASP A 9 16.96 -15.42 -5.01
CA ASP A 9 16.87 -16.78 -4.44
C ASP A 9 15.47 -17.08 -3.92
N ARG A 10 14.80 -16.08 -3.30
CA ARG A 10 13.42 -16.21 -2.85
C ARG A 10 12.46 -16.34 -4.03
N VAL A 11 12.63 -15.53 -5.08
CA VAL A 11 11.80 -15.64 -6.29
C VAL A 11 12.01 -17.00 -6.99
N ARG A 12 13.24 -17.53 -7.07
CA ARG A 12 13.49 -18.89 -7.58
C ARG A 12 12.76 -19.96 -6.77
N GLY A 13 12.71 -19.81 -5.44
CA GLY A 13 11.96 -20.70 -4.56
C GLY A 13 10.45 -20.68 -4.85
N LEU A 14 9.87 -19.49 -5.10
CA LEU A 14 8.46 -19.36 -5.44
C LEU A 14 8.14 -19.98 -6.80
N ILE A 15 8.96 -19.72 -7.83
CA ILE A 15 8.79 -20.33 -9.16
C ILE A 15 8.79 -21.86 -9.04
N ALA A 16 9.74 -22.43 -8.28
CA ALA A 16 9.79 -23.88 -8.04
C ALA A 16 8.52 -24.40 -7.33
N ALA A 17 7.99 -23.64 -6.36
CA ALA A 17 6.76 -24.01 -5.64
C ALA A 17 5.51 -24.01 -6.54
N THR A 18 5.45 -23.13 -7.55
CA THR A 18 4.31 -23.11 -8.50
C THR A 18 4.24 -24.33 -9.42
N ARG A 19 5.32 -25.13 -9.53
CA ARG A 19 5.47 -26.25 -10.47
C ARG A 19 5.18 -25.89 -11.94
N ARG A 20 5.30 -24.62 -12.31
CA ARG A 20 5.11 -24.13 -13.69
C ARG A 20 6.46 -23.78 -14.34
N PRO A 21 6.59 -23.89 -15.67
CA PRO A 21 7.77 -23.42 -16.37
C PRO A 21 7.99 -21.92 -16.16
N GLN A 22 9.24 -21.47 -16.10
CA GLN A 22 9.59 -20.07 -15.88
C GLN A 22 8.92 -19.12 -16.88
N ARG A 23 8.80 -19.53 -18.16
CA ARG A 23 8.08 -18.78 -19.19
C ARG A 23 6.62 -18.48 -18.83
N GLU A 24 5.92 -19.48 -18.30
CA GLU A 24 4.51 -19.36 -17.93
C GLU A 24 4.36 -18.45 -16.70
N PHE A 25 5.25 -18.60 -15.73
CA PHE A 25 5.33 -17.70 -14.58
C PHE A 25 5.57 -16.24 -15.02
N ALA A 26 6.52 -16.02 -15.92
CA ALA A 26 6.84 -14.70 -16.45
C ALA A 26 5.61 -14.06 -17.13
N GLY A 27 4.90 -14.82 -17.97
CA GLY A 27 3.66 -14.38 -18.59
C GLY A 27 2.57 -14.04 -17.56
N ALA A 28 2.44 -14.82 -16.49
CA ALA A 28 1.41 -14.61 -15.47
C ALA A 28 1.63 -13.35 -14.62
N ILE A 29 2.86 -12.84 -14.52
CA ILE A 29 3.21 -11.57 -13.86
C ILE A 29 3.41 -10.42 -14.86
N GLY A 30 3.11 -10.62 -16.15
CA GLY A 30 3.28 -9.59 -17.17
C GLY A 30 4.74 -9.21 -17.48
N LEU A 31 5.69 -10.11 -17.21
CA LEU A 31 7.12 -9.89 -17.41
C LEU A 31 7.68 -10.75 -18.56
N GLU A 32 8.52 -10.15 -19.40
CA GLU A 32 9.29 -10.88 -20.42
C GLU A 32 10.21 -11.94 -19.79
N GLU A 33 10.19 -13.16 -20.30
CA GLU A 33 10.98 -14.29 -19.76
C GLU A 33 12.47 -13.96 -19.71
N THR A 34 13.00 -13.25 -20.70
CA THR A 34 14.40 -12.83 -20.75
C THR A 34 14.75 -11.81 -19.65
N LYS A 35 13.82 -10.91 -19.30
CA LYS A 35 13.99 -9.97 -18.18
C LYS A 35 13.95 -10.70 -16.85
N LEU A 36 13.05 -11.67 -16.69
CA LEU A 36 12.97 -12.52 -15.51
C LEU A 36 14.28 -13.32 -15.33
N SER A 37 14.78 -13.98 -16.38
CA SER A 37 16.06 -14.72 -16.34
C SER A 37 17.24 -13.84 -15.92
N LYS A 38 17.34 -12.63 -16.45
CA LYS A 38 18.39 -11.67 -16.06
C LYS A 38 18.27 -11.24 -14.59
N ALA A 39 17.05 -11.06 -14.09
CA ALA A 39 16.82 -10.71 -12.70
C ALA A 39 17.14 -11.86 -11.73
N LEU A 40 16.74 -13.08 -12.06
CA LEU A 40 17.03 -14.29 -11.26
C LEU A 40 18.54 -14.62 -11.21
N ALA A 41 19.27 -14.27 -12.26
CA ALA A 41 20.73 -14.37 -12.34
C ALA A 41 21.47 -13.20 -11.66
N GLY A 42 20.76 -12.23 -11.07
CA GLY A 42 21.36 -11.07 -10.42
C GLY A 42 21.97 -10.02 -11.36
N ARG A 43 21.81 -10.18 -12.68
CA ARG A 43 22.30 -9.23 -13.69
C ARG A 43 21.40 -8.00 -13.84
N ARG A 44 20.24 -8.01 -13.18
CA ARG A 44 19.24 -6.95 -13.16
C ARG A 44 18.51 -6.99 -11.83
N ARG A 45 18.17 -5.82 -11.28
CA ARG A 45 17.27 -5.72 -10.13
C ARG A 45 15.81 -5.81 -10.57
N PHE A 46 14.97 -6.45 -9.77
CA PHE A 46 13.52 -6.38 -9.97
C PHE A 46 13.04 -4.94 -9.79
N SER A 47 12.18 -4.48 -10.68
CA SER A 47 11.50 -3.19 -10.47
C SER A 47 10.47 -3.31 -9.34
N ALA A 48 10.04 -2.17 -8.81
CA ALA A 48 8.99 -2.14 -7.79
C ALA A 48 7.70 -2.80 -8.28
N GLY A 49 7.28 -2.50 -9.52
CA GLY A 49 6.11 -3.12 -10.15
C GLY A 49 6.24 -4.64 -10.26
N GLU A 50 7.41 -5.12 -10.69
CA GLU A 50 7.67 -6.57 -10.79
C GLU A 50 7.62 -7.27 -9.44
N LEU A 51 8.14 -6.65 -8.38
CA LEU A 51 8.05 -7.21 -7.02
C LEU A 51 6.59 -7.29 -6.54
N VAL A 52 5.79 -6.27 -6.81
CA VAL A 52 4.35 -6.25 -6.48
C VAL A 52 3.62 -7.35 -7.26
N ASP A 53 3.87 -7.49 -8.55
CA ASP A 53 3.21 -8.50 -9.38
C ASP A 53 3.62 -9.92 -9.00
N ILE A 54 4.90 -10.15 -8.67
CA ILE A 54 5.38 -11.43 -8.12
C ILE A 54 4.72 -11.73 -6.78
N ALA A 55 4.71 -10.76 -5.85
CA ALA A 55 4.10 -10.92 -4.54
C ALA A 55 2.62 -11.29 -4.65
N ARG A 56 1.88 -10.53 -5.48
CA ARG A 56 0.46 -10.74 -5.76
C ARG A 56 0.20 -12.11 -6.39
N HIS A 57 1.00 -12.51 -7.38
CA HIS A 57 0.82 -13.80 -8.05
C HIS A 57 1.10 -14.99 -7.13
N CYS A 58 2.10 -14.87 -6.25
CA CYS A 58 2.55 -15.94 -5.37
C CYS A 58 1.87 -15.96 -4.00
N GLY A 59 1.02 -14.97 -3.67
CA GLY A 59 0.37 -14.88 -2.36
C GLY A 59 1.34 -14.59 -1.21
N VAL A 60 2.43 -13.86 -1.48
CA VAL A 60 3.39 -13.39 -0.47
C VAL A 60 3.37 -11.86 -0.39
N THR A 61 4.05 -11.27 0.59
CA THR A 61 4.23 -9.81 0.66
C THR A 61 5.50 -9.37 -0.08
N VAL A 62 5.55 -8.09 -0.47
CA VAL A 62 6.80 -7.52 -0.98
C VAL A 62 7.86 -7.48 0.12
N ASN A 63 7.45 -7.25 1.38
CA ASN A 63 8.35 -7.25 2.52
C ASN A 63 9.09 -8.60 2.66
N TRP A 64 8.35 -9.71 2.61
CA TRP A 64 8.92 -11.05 2.62
C TRP A 64 9.85 -11.29 1.43
N LEU A 65 9.50 -10.83 0.23
CA LEU A 65 10.38 -10.93 -0.94
C LEU A 65 11.69 -10.18 -0.75
N LEU A 66 11.69 -9.06 -0.03
CA LEU A 66 12.87 -8.23 0.20
C LEU A 66 13.70 -8.69 1.41
N HIS A 67 13.06 -9.14 2.48
CA HIS A 67 13.71 -9.37 3.78
C HIS A 67 13.62 -10.82 4.27
N GLY A 68 12.85 -11.68 3.60
CA GLY A 68 12.72 -13.11 3.90
C GLY A 68 11.83 -13.43 5.10
N SER A 69 11.25 -12.43 5.75
CA SER A 69 10.21 -12.58 6.76
C SER A 69 9.34 -11.32 6.76
N ASP A 70 8.09 -11.49 7.19
CA ASP A 70 7.21 -10.35 7.46
C ASP A 70 7.50 -9.69 8.83
N GLU A 71 8.28 -10.39 9.67
CA GLU A 71 8.75 -9.93 10.99
C GLU A 71 10.08 -9.17 10.93
N ALA A 72 10.90 -9.38 9.89
CA ALA A 72 12.12 -8.61 9.70
C ALA A 72 11.72 -7.14 9.67
N GLY A 73 12.28 -6.38 10.61
CA GLY A 73 12.09 -4.95 10.76
C GLY A 73 12.51 -4.21 9.51
N THR A 74 11.64 -4.21 8.50
CA THR A 74 11.49 -3.05 7.64
C THR A 74 11.08 -1.88 8.50
N VAL A 75 11.60 -0.73 8.11
CA VAL A 75 11.42 0.63 8.64
C VAL A 75 9.94 1.09 8.61
N THR A 76 9.00 0.17 8.55
CA THR A 76 7.55 0.36 8.52
C THR A 76 6.87 -0.82 9.24
N ALA A 77 6.25 -0.54 10.39
CA ALA A 77 5.65 -1.54 11.25
C ALA A 77 4.41 -2.18 10.58
N VAL A 78 4.37 -3.51 10.50
CA VAL A 78 3.18 -4.30 10.23
C VAL A 78 2.50 -4.58 11.59
N PRO A 79 1.17 -4.55 11.73
CA PRO A 79 0.54 -5.16 12.90
C PRO A 79 0.82 -6.65 12.88
N ALA A 80 1.46 -7.18 13.92
CA ALA A 80 1.50 -8.62 14.13
C ALA A 80 0.04 -9.12 14.21
N PRO A 81 -0.41 -10.04 13.35
CA PRO A 81 -1.67 -10.72 13.60
C PRO A 81 -1.51 -11.51 14.89
N ALA A 82 -2.48 -11.41 15.80
CA ALA A 82 -2.63 -12.42 16.85
C ALA A 82 -2.55 -13.80 16.18
N ALA A 83 -1.60 -14.60 16.64
CA ALA A 83 -1.06 -15.76 15.96
C ALA A 83 -2.13 -16.67 15.31
N ARG A 84 -2.19 -16.64 13.97
CA ARG A 84 -2.52 -17.80 13.16
C ARG A 84 -1.41 -17.99 12.15
N THR A 85 -0.66 -19.08 12.33
CA THR A 85 0.36 -19.55 11.38
C THR A 85 -0.29 -19.74 10.01
N VAL A 86 -0.10 -18.80 9.09
CA VAL A 86 -0.44 -18.99 7.68
C VAL A 86 0.63 -19.88 7.08
N ARG A 87 0.23 -21.10 6.69
CA ARG A 87 1.12 -22.01 5.93
C ARG A 87 1.22 -21.52 4.49
N PRO A 88 2.40 -21.63 3.83
CA PRO A 88 2.52 -21.32 2.41
C PRO A 88 1.64 -22.31 1.62
N GLY A 89 0.53 -21.85 1.08
CA GLY A 89 -0.43 -22.68 0.34
C GLY A 89 -1.90 -22.23 0.42
N ASP A 90 -2.30 -21.50 1.46
CA ASP A 90 -3.72 -21.10 1.66
C ASP A 90 -4.10 -19.73 1.09
N GLY A 91 -3.15 -18.99 0.52
CA GLY A 91 -3.32 -17.61 0.04
C GLY A 91 -3.23 -17.47 -1.47
N THR A 92 -4.12 -18.09 -2.24
CA THR A 92 -4.26 -17.66 -3.64
C THR A 92 -5.08 -16.37 -3.69
N ASP A 93 -4.40 -15.23 -3.84
CA ASP A 93 -5.01 -13.90 -4.00
C ASP A 93 -5.79 -13.72 -5.33
N GLY A 94 -5.97 -14.83 -6.08
CA GLY A 94 -6.89 -14.97 -7.21
C GLY A 94 -8.20 -15.71 -6.89
N GLY A 95 -8.42 -16.10 -5.63
CA GLY A 95 -9.61 -16.83 -5.22
C GLY A 95 -10.90 -15.98 -5.22
N PRO A 96 -12.08 -16.62 -5.11
CA PRO A 96 -13.38 -15.94 -5.11
C PRO A 96 -13.47 -14.78 -4.09
N ARG A 97 -12.85 -14.95 -2.91
CA ARG A 97 -12.81 -13.93 -1.86
C ARG A 97 -12.10 -12.65 -2.28
N SER A 98 -10.89 -12.73 -2.85
CA SER A 98 -10.12 -11.56 -3.27
C SER A 98 -10.79 -10.82 -4.43
N ARG A 99 -11.48 -11.55 -5.32
CA ARG A 99 -12.33 -10.95 -6.37
C ARG A 99 -13.48 -10.14 -5.77
N ILE A 100 -14.20 -10.71 -4.80
CA ILE A 100 -15.30 -10.01 -4.10
C ILE A 100 -14.80 -8.72 -3.45
N LEU A 101 -13.66 -8.76 -2.74
CA LEU A 101 -13.09 -7.58 -2.09
C LEU A 101 -12.72 -6.47 -3.09
N ARG A 102 -12.10 -6.83 -4.21
CA ARG A 102 -11.73 -5.87 -5.26
C ARG A 102 -12.94 -5.24 -5.92
N THR A 103 -13.95 -6.05 -6.25
CA THR A 103 -15.20 -5.58 -6.83
C THR A 103 -15.97 -4.68 -5.86
N ALA A 104 -16.05 -5.07 -4.59
CA ALA A 104 -16.67 -4.23 -3.57
C ALA A 104 -15.94 -2.90 -3.40
N TRP A 105 -14.60 -2.91 -3.37
CA TRP A 105 -13.77 -1.70 -3.30
C TRP A 105 -14.08 -0.73 -4.44
N GLN A 106 -14.08 -1.23 -5.68
CA GLN A 106 -14.39 -0.41 -6.87
C GLN A 106 -15.80 0.16 -6.81
N LEU A 107 -16.80 -0.66 -6.49
CA LEU A 107 -18.19 -0.19 -6.36
C LEU A 107 -18.33 0.87 -5.27
N ILE A 108 -17.68 0.69 -4.12
CA ILE A 108 -17.70 1.67 -3.01
C ILE A 108 -17.00 2.96 -3.41
N ALA A 109 -15.87 2.88 -4.11
CA ALA A 109 -15.14 4.05 -4.60
C ALA A 109 -15.95 4.88 -5.60
N GLU A 110 -16.72 4.22 -6.47
CA GLU A 110 -17.50 4.86 -7.53
C GLU A 110 -18.88 5.35 -7.07
N ARG A 111 -19.59 4.54 -6.27
CA ARG A 111 -21.01 4.76 -5.94
C ARG A 111 -21.23 5.21 -4.50
N GLY A 112 -20.23 5.01 -3.64
CA GLY A 112 -20.31 5.27 -2.21
C GLY A 112 -20.88 4.10 -1.42
N TYR A 113 -20.32 3.87 -0.23
CA TYR A 113 -20.58 2.75 0.66
C TYR A 113 -22.06 2.56 0.94
N HIS A 114 -22.80 3.63 1.26
CA HIS A 114 -24.23 3.50 1.57
C HIS A 114 -25.09 3.11 0.36
N HIS A 115 -24.70 3.47 -0.86
CA HIS A 115 -25.44 3.14 -2.08
C HIS A 115 -25.19 1.72 -2.60
N VAL A 116 -24.04 1.12 -2.28
CA VAL A 116 -23.70 -0.25 -2.71
C VAL A 116 -24.43 -1.29 -1.87
N ARG A 117 -25.18 -2.19 -2.49
CA ARG A 117 -25.84 -3.33 -1.83
C ARG A 117 -25.01 -4.61 -2.00
N ILE A 118 -25.23 -5.59 -1.12
CA ILE A 118 -24.66 -6.93 -1.29
C ILE A 118 -25.08 -7.57 -2.62
N ALA A 119 -26.30 -7.27 -3.07
CA ALA A 119 -26.79 -7.68 -4.39
C ALA A 119 -25.94 -7.13 -5.54
N ASP A 120 -25.58 -5.85 -5.50
CA ASP A 120 -24.76 -5.21 -6.53
C ASP A 120 -23.36 -5.85 -6.62
N ILE A 121 -22.79 -6.21 -5.46
CA ILE A 121 -21.49 -6.91 -5.39
C ILE A 121 -21.62 -8.33 -5.95
N ALA A 122 -22.68 -9.05 -5.59
CA ALA A 122 -22.95 -10.40 -6.08
C ALA A 122 -23.13 -10.42 -7.60
N GLU A 123 -23.92 -9.49 -8.13
CA GLU A 123 -24.13 -9.30 -9.57
C GLU A 123 -22.82 -9.02 -10.30
N ALA A 124 -22.04 -8.04 -9.81
CA ALA A 124 -20.74 -7.69 -10.41
C ALA A 124 -19.71 -8.82 -10.33
N CYS A 125 -19.85 -9.73 -9.36
CA CYS A 125 -19.01 -10.93 -9.23
C CYS A 125 -19.57 -12.16 -9.96
N ALA A 126 -20.71 -12.05 -10.65
CA ALA A 126 -21.45 -13.17 -11.24
C ALA A 126 -21.68 -14.33 -10.24
N THR A 127 -22.10 -13.99 -9.02
CA THR A 127 -22.35 -14.95 -7.94
C THR A 127 -23.66 -14.63 -7.19
N SER A 128 -24.01 -15.43 -6.19
CA SER A 128 -25.21 -15.22 -5.38
C SER A 128 -24.92 -14.38 -4.13
N THR A 129 -25.93 -13.67 -3.62
CA THR A 129 -25.84 -12.98 -2.33
C THR A 129 -25.50 -13.95 -1.18
N ALA A 130 -26.01 -15.19 -1.25
CA ALA A 130 -25.68 -16.24 -0.29
C ALA A 130 -24.17 -16.60 -0.31
N ALA A 131 -23.55 -16.63 -1.49
CA ALA A 131 -22.11 -16.84 -1.61
C ALA A 131 -21.30 -15.66 -1.05
N ILE A 132 -21.77 -14.43 -1.20
CA ILE A 132 -21.15 -13.27 -0.54
C ILE A 132 -21.26 -13.40 0.98
N HIS A 133 -22.46 -13.70 1.51
CA HIS A 133 -22.68 -13.85 2.96
C HIS A 133 -21.89 -15.01 3.58
N HIS A 134 -21.62 -16.07 2.82
CA HIS A 134 -20.74 -17.15 3.24
C HIS A 134 -19.30 -16.66 3.52
N HIS A 135 -18.81 -15.67 2.76
CA HIS A 135 -17.49 -15.08 2.98
C HIS A 135 -17.51 -13.88 3.94
N PHE A 136 -18.58 -13.10 3.95
CA PHE A 136 -18.71 -11.84 4.66
C PHE A 136 -20.10 -11.75 5.30
N PRO A 137 -20.24 -12.04 6.60
CA PRO A 137 -21.54 -12.09 7.26
C PRO A 137 -22.36 -10.81 7.08
N THR A 138 -21.71 -9.65 7.15
CA THR A 138 -22.34 -8.34 7.00
C THR A 138 -21.69 -7.48 5.91
N LYS A 139 -22.42 -6.46 5.45
CA LYS A 139 -21.87 -5.41 4.54
C LYS A 139 -20.72 -4.64 5.19
N GLN A 140 -20.73 -4.49 6.51
CA GLN A 140 -19.63 -3.86 7.25
C GLN A 140 -18.37 -4.73 7.20
N ASP A 141 -18.51 -6.05 7.26
CA ASP A 141 -17.37 -6.97 7.12
C ASP A 141 -16.74 -6.89 5.72
N VAL A 142 -17.56 -6.70 4.68
CA VAL A 142 -17.05 -6.45 3.32
C VAL A 142 -16.19 -5.19 3.29
N LEU A 143 -16.69 -4.07 3.84
CA LEU A 143 -15.93 -2.81 3.88
C LEU A 143 -14.62 -2.97 4.67
N HIS A 144 -14.69 -3.60 5.84
CA HIS A 144 -13.53 -3.82 6.70
C HIS A 144 -12.45 -4.64 6.00
N GLU A 145 -12.83 -5.77 5.41
CA GLU A 145 -11.88 -6.65 4.73
C GLU A 145 -11.37 -6.03 3.42
N ALA A 146 -12.19 -5.24 2.72
CA ALA A 146 -11.76 -4.51 1.53
C ALA A 146 -10.72 -3.44 1.88
N LEU A 147 -10.92 -2.71 2.99
CA LEU A 147 -9.95 -1.75 3.52
C LEU A 147 -8.64 -2.41 3.92
N ARG A 148 -8.68 -3.50 4.69
CA ARG A 148 -7.48 -4.26 5.05
C ARG A 148 -6.72 -4.73 3.82
N HIS A 149 -7.43 -5.23 2.82
CA HIS A 149 -6.84 -5.68 1.57
C HIS A 149 -6.18 -4.52 0.81
N ASN A 150 -6.85 -3.37 0.69
CA ASN A 150 -6.27 -2.21 0.00
C ASN A 150 -5.08 -1.59 0.76
N VAL A 151 -5.14 -1.46 2.09
CA VAL A 151 -4.02 -1.00 2.92
C VAL A 151 -2.80 -1.90 2.76
N LYS A 152 -3.01 -3.23 2.66
CA LYS A 152 -1.93 -4.18 2.36
C LYS A 152 -1.32 -3.90 0.98
N LEU A 153 -2.14 -3.69 -0.05
CA LEU A 153 -1.66 -3.41 -1.41
C LEU A 153 -0.91 -2.06 -1.50
N ALA A 154 -1.44 -1.01 -0.87
CA ALA A 154 -0.79 0.30 -0.78
C ALA A 154 0.60 0.18 -0.13
N PHE A 155 0.69 -0.61 0.93
CA PHE A 155 1.95 -0.87 1.58
C PHE A 155 2.94 -1.68 0.75
N ASP A 156 2.48 -2.76 0.11
CA ASP A 156 3.32 -3.57 -0.76
C ASP A 156 3.92 -2.69 -1.89
N ARG A 157 3.12 -1.76 -2.46
CA ARG A 157 3.60 -0.75 -3.42
C ARG A 157 4.65 0.19 -2.81
N GLN A 158 4.39 0.71 -1.61
CA GLN A 158 5.26 1.63 -0.89
C GLN A 158 6.62 0.99 -0.57
N VAL A 159 6.64 -0.23 -0.03
CA VAL A 159 7.88 -0.97 0.26
C VAL A 159 8.66 -1.25 -1.01
N ALA A 160 7.98 -1.68 -2.07
CA ALA A 160 8.63 -1.97 -3.35
C ALA A 160 9.38 -0.75 -3.93
N GLN A 161 8.87 0.46 -3.73
CA GLN A 161 9.47 1.68 -4.27
C GLN A 161 10.55 2.28 -3.38
N LEU A 162 10.39 2.21 -2.06
CA LEU A 162 11.27 2.91 -1.14
C LEU A 162 12.50 2.09 -0.68
N HIS A 163 12.54 0.78 -0.95
CA HIS A 163 13.61 -0.09 -0.44
C HIS A 163 15.01 0.21 -1.01
N THR A 164 15.12 1.05 -2.05
CA THR A 164 16.40 1.42 -2.68
C THR A 164 16.80 2.87 -2.46
N ILE A 165 16.03 3.65 -1.68
CA ILE A 165 16.25 5.09 -1.51
C ILE A 165 16.88 5.33 -0.13
N ASP A 166 18.16 5.68 -0.15
CA ASP A 166 18.95 5.96 1.05
C ASP A 166 18.78 7.41 1.53
N ASP A 167 18.59 8.36 0.61
CA ASP A 167 18.38 9.78 0.93
C ASP A 167 16.97 10.00 1.50
N ALA A 168 16.88 10.50 2.73
CA ALA A 168 15.60 10.68 3.42
C ALA A 168 14.71 11.75 2.77
N ARG A 169 15.29 12.74 2.08
CA ARG A 169 14.54 13.79 1.38
C ARG A 169 13.86 13.19 0.15
N GLU A 170 14.59 12.49 -0.70
CA GLU A 170 14.03 11.75 -1.84
C GLU A 170 12.97 10.74 -1.39
N ARG A 171 13.24 10.02 -0.30
CA ARG A 171 12.30 9.07 0.29
C ARG A 171 10.99 9.76 0.71
N LEU A 172 11.07 10.93 1.36
CA LEU A 172 9.89 11.68 1.80
C LEU A 172 9.09 12.27 0.62
N LEU A 173 9.78 12.77 -0.40
CA LEU A 173 9.14 13.25 -1.64
C LEU A 173 8.39 12.11 -2.33
N LEU A 174 8.97 10.92 -2.43
CA LEU A 174 8.30 9.76 -3.01
C LEU A 174 7.10 9.29 -2.16
N LEU A 175 7.24 9.31 -0.83
CA LEU A 175 6.11 9.04 0.07
C LEU A 175 4.93 9.98 -0.22
N VAL A 176 5.19 11.28 -0.41
CA VAL A 176 4.17 12.26 -0.78
C VAL A 176 3.57 11.97 -2.15
N GLU A 177 4.38 11.64 -3.16
CA GLU A 177 3.88 11.31 -4.50
C GLU A 177 2.91 10.13 -4.50
N LEU A 178 3.18 9.12 -3.67
CA LEU A 178 2.31 7.95 -3.52
C LEU A 178 0.95 8.26 -2.90
N GLN A 179 0.82 9.40 -2.24
CA GLN A 179 -0.43 9.86 -1.63
C GLN A 179 -1.24 10.80 -2.53
N LEU A 180 -0.76 11.17 -3.71
CA LEU A 180 -1.51 12.10 -4.56
C LEU A 180 -2.75 11.42 -5.18
N PRO A 181 -3.93 12.06 -5.18
CA PRO A 181 -5.16 11.51 -5.78
C PRO A 181 -5.14 11.61 -7.32
N ALA A 182 -4.10 11.03 -7.93
CA ALA A 182 -4.00 10.88 -9.39
C ALA A 182 -5.08 9.93 -9.93
N ASP A 183 -5.27 9.93 -11.24
CA ASP A 183 -6.35 9.18 -11.88
C ASP A 183 -6.31 7.67 -11.61
N GLY A 184 -7.47 7.03 -11.80
CA GLY A 184 -7.62 5.58 -11.61
C GLY A 184 -7.60 5.16 -10.14
N GLU A 185 -6.70 4.25 -9.79
CA GLU A 185 -6.70 3.54 -8.51
C GLU A 185 -6.47 4.46 -7.31
N LEU A 186 -5.54 5.43 -7.41
CA LEU A 186 -5.27 6.35 -6.29
C LEU A 186 -6.47 7.25 -5.99
N ARG A 187 -7.16 7.77 -7.02
CA ARG A 187 -8.41 8.51 -6.84
C ARG A 187 -9.50 7.66 -6.20
N ALA A 188 -9.61 6.38 -6.57
CA ALA A 188 -10.54 5.45 -5.95
C ALA A 188 -10.19 5.23 -4.46
N GLU A 189 -8.91 5.11 -4.12
CA GLU A 189 -8.45 4.98 -2.73
C GLU A 189 -8.85 6.19 -1.88
N TRP A 190 -8.62 7.40 -2.39
CA TRP A 190 -9.06 8.62 -1.72
C TRP A 190 -10.57 8.68 -1.53
N SER A 191 -11.36 8.31 -2.55
CA SER A 191 -12.82 8.25 -2.44
C SER A 191 -13.28 7.38 -1.26
N VAL A 192 -12.65 6.20 -1.09
CA VAL A 192 -12.98 5.32 0.03
C VAL A 192 -12.50 5.91 1.36
N TRP A 193 -11.31 6.50 1.43
CA TRP A 193 -10.81 7.11 2.68
C TRP A 193 -11.71 8.24 3.19
N LEU A 194 -12.26 9.09 2.33
CA LEU A 194 -13.23 10.12 2.75
C LEU A 194 -14.46 9.49 3.43
N GLN A 195 -14.93 8.38 2.89
CA GLN A 195 -16.07 7.65 3.46
C GLN A 195 -15.68 6.98 4.78
N VAL A 196 -14.47 6.44 4.89
CA VAL A 196 -13.94 5.86 6.14
C VAL A 196 -13.78 6.90 7.22
N TRP A 197 -13.34 8.13 6.91
CA TRP A 197 -13.27 9.21 7.90
C TRP A 197 -14.64 9.55 8.45
N ASN A 198 -15.66 9.64 7.57
CA ASN A 198 -17.05 9.83 7.97
C ASN A 198 -17.53 8.67 8.87
N GLU A 199 -17.34 7.41 8.45
CA GLU A 199 -17.74 6.25 9.23
C GLU A 199 -16.99 6.13 10.57
N SER A 200 -15.71 6.49 10.61
CA SER A 200 -14.88 6.43 11.82
C SER A 200 -15.33 7.43 12.89
N ALA A 201 -15.93 8.55 12.49
CA ALA A 201 -16.54 9.48 13.44
C ALA A 201 -17.73 8.83 14.18
N LEU A 202 -18.44 7.90 13.54
CA LEU A 202 -19.70 7.33 14.03
C LEU A 202 -19.55 5.92 14.61
N ASN A 203 -18.68 5.08 14.03
CA ASN A 203 -18.58 3.65 14.29
C ASN A 203 -17.23 3.28 14.94
N PRO A 204 -17.21 2.85 16.23
CA PRO A 204 -15.97 2.48 16.93
C PRO A 204 -15.16 1.36 16.25
N ALA A 205 -15.82 0.41 15.59
CA ALA A 205 -15.12 -0.69 14.92
C ALA A 205 -14.34 -0.21 13.69
N ILE A 206 -14.93 0.68 12.89
CA ILE A 206 -14.26 1.30 11.74
C ILE A 206 -13.17 2.26 12.22
N ARG A 207 -13.41 2.97 13.32
CA ARG A 207 -12.41 3.84 13.94
C ARG A 207 -11.13 3.10 14.31
N SER A 208 -11.24 1.92 14.93
CA SER A 208 -10.06 1.10 15.28
C SER A 208 -9.25 0.71 14.03
N LEU A 209 -9.94 0.28 12.97
CA LEU A 209 -9.29 -0.09 11.71
C LEU A 209 -8.59 1.10 11.04
N TYR A 210 -9.25 2.26 11.02
CA TYR A 210 -8.67 3.50 10.53
C TYR A 210 -7.41 3.85 11.32
N TRP A 211 -7.45 3.78 12.65
CA TRP A 211 -6.29 4.07 13.50
C TRP A 211 -5.12 3.13 13.23
N ASP A 212 -5.34 1.83 13.11
CA ASP A 212 -4.26 0.88 12.83
C ASP A 212 -3.59 1.18 11.48
N SER A 213 -4.39 1.57 10.48
CA SER A 213 -3.91 1.91 9.14
C SER A 213 -3.19 3.27 9.11
N TYR A 214 -3.74 4.25 9.82
CA TYR A 214 -3.21 5.61 9.91
C TYR A 214 -1.93 5.66 10.75
N ASP A 215 -1.87 5.00 11.91
CA ASP A 215 -0.69 4.93 12.79
C ASP A 215 0.53 4.41 12.03
N ARG A 216 0.34 3.41 11.18
CA ARG A 216 1.40 2.88 10.32
C ARG A 216 1.95 3.89 9.32
N TRP A 217 1.06 4.59 8.61
CA TRP A 217 1.44 5.65 7.68
C TRP A 217 2.17 6.77 8.42
N TYR A 218 1.59 7.23 9.53
CA TYR A 218 2.15 8.25 10.41
C TYR A 218 3.56 7.88 10.88
N ARG A 219 3.77 6.67 11.39
CA ARG A 219 5.08 6.17 11.81
C ARG A 219 6.09 6.12 10.68
N THR A 220 5.66 5.82 9.45
CA THR A 220 6.55 5.77 8.28
C THR A 220 7.07 7.16 7.92
N ILE A 221 6.20 8.17 7.96
CA ILE A 221 6.60 9.57 7.77
C ILE A 221 7.52 10.02 8.91
N ALA A 222 7.13 9.79 10.17
CA ALA A 222 7.93 10.17 11.34
C ALA A 222 9.32 9.54 11.33
N MET A 223 9.41 8.26 10.97
CA MET A 223 10.69 7.57 10.84
C MET A 223 11.55 8.19 9.73
N THR A 224 10.97 8.49 8.57
CA THR A 224 11.69 9.13 7.46
C THR A 224 12.20 10.52 7.86
N ILE A 225 11.40 11.30 8.61
CA ILE A 225 11.83 12.60 9.16
C ILE A 225 13.00 12.42 10.13
N ARG A 226 12.92 11.48 11.09
CA ARG A 226 14.02 11.20 12.03
C ARG A 226 15.29 10.75 11.32
N THR A 227 15.17 9.91 10.28
CA THR A 227 16.31 9.51 9.45
C THR A 227 16.94 10.71 8.76
N GLY A 228 16.15 11.61 8.18
CA GLY A 228 16.70 12.80 7.54
C GLY A 228 17.31 13.81 8.51
N GLN A 229 16.81 13.88 9.75
CA GLN A 229 17.47 14.63 10.82
C GLN A 229 18.83 14.03 11.18
N ALA A 230 18.91 12.71 11.33
CA ALA A 230 20.18 12.01 11.59
C ALA A 230 21.17 12.13 10.42
N GLN A 231 20.69 12.20 9.18
CA GLN A 231 21.49 12.46 7.98
C GLN A 231 21.89 13.94 7.83
N GLY A 232 21.32 14.85 8.63
CA GLY A 232 21.56 16.29 8.53
C GLY A 232 20.90 16.98 7.33
N VAL A 233 19.96 16.32 6.64
CA VAL A 233 19.21 16.88 5.50
C VAL A 233 17.90 17.55 5.92
N PHE A 234 17.37 17.22 7.10
CA PHE A 234 16.21 17.87 7.70
C PHE A 234 16.60 18.64 8.95
N ARG A 235 15.84 19.70 9.25
CA ARG A 235 16.01 20.53 10.46
C ARG A 235 15.80 19.71 11.73
N ASP A 236 16.58 20.02 12.76
CA ASP A 236 16.38 19.51 14.11
C ASP A 236 15.13 20.17 14.73
N GLN A 237 14.03 19.43 14.74
CA GLN A 237 12.72 19.85 15.23
C GLN A 237 11.95 18.62 15.73
N ASP A 238 10.86 18.84 16.45
CA ASP A 238 9.98 17.76 16.91
C ASP A 238 9.43 16.96 15.69
N PRO A 239 9.85 15.69 15.50
CA PRO A 239 9.48 14.92 14.33
C PRO A 239 7.99 14.51 14.34
N GLU A 240 7.38 14.36 15.50
CA GLU A 240 5.94 14.08 15.65
C GLU A 240 5.11 15.29 15.24
N ARG A 241 5.49 16.51 15.65
CA ARG A 241 4.83 17.73 15.19
C ARG A 241 4.96 17.94 13.68
N ALA A 242 6.16 17.74 13.14
CA ALA A 242 6.41 17.84 11.70
C ALA A 242 5.58 16.81 10.91
N THR A 243 5.50 15.58 11.42
CA THR A 243 4.67 14.51 10.83
C THR A 243 3.21 14.90 10.83
N ALA A 244 2.66 15.33 11.98
CA ALA A 244 1.27 15.72 12.10
C ALA A 244 0.91 16.86 11.13
N ALA A 245 1.77 17.88 11.03
CA ALA A 245 1.58 18.98 10.09
C ALA A 245 1.55 18.50 8.63
N LEU A 246 2.51 17.66 8.23
CA LEU A 246 2.57 17.12 6.87
C LEU A 246 1.35 16.25 6.55
N THR A 247 0.97 15.32 7.43
CA THR A 247 -0.18 14.43 7.20
C THR A 247 -1.49 15.21 7.14
N SER A 248 -1.70 16.20 8.00
CA SER A 248 -2.89 17.05 7.95
C SER A 248 -2.94 17.90 6.67
N LEU A 249 -1.79 18.36 6.18
CA LEU A 249 -1.71 19.10 4.92
C LEU A 249 -2.03 18.19 3.72
N ILE A 250 -1.54 16.94 3.70
CA ILE A 250 -1.88 15.94 2.68
C ILE A 250 -3.39 15.71 2.65
N ASP A 251 -3.99 15.41 3.81
CA ASP A 251 -5.43 15.13 3.92
C ASP A 251 -6.28 16.33 3.45
N GLY A 252 -5.95 17.54 3.93
CA GLY A 252 -6.68 18.75 3.57
C GLY A 252 -6.58 19.12 2.09
N LEU A 253 -5.39 19.00 1.48
CA LEU A 253 -5.20 19.27 0.06
C LEU A 253 -5.90 18.20 -0.80
N GLY A 254 -5.81 16.93 -0.42
CA GLY A 254 -6.45 15.84 -1.13
C GLY A 254 -7.97 15.94 -1.13
N ILE A 255 -8.58 16.33 0.01
CA ILE A 255 -10.01 16.67 0.07
C ILE A 255 -10.32 17.77 -0.94
N GLY A 256 -9.56 18.87 -0.94
CA GLY A 256 -9.76 19.97 -1.88
C GLY A 256 -9.70 19.56 -3.35
N VAL A 257 -8.80 18.64 -3.71
CA VAL A 257 -8.72 18.07 -5.07
C VAL A 257 -9.94 17.19 -5.38
N LEU A 258 -10.37 16.34 -4.44
CA LEU A 258 -11.50 15.43 -4.66
C LEU A 258 -12.83 16.17 -4.80
N THR A 259 -13.04 17.21 -4.00
CA THR A 259 -14.28 18.01 -4.01
C THR A 259 -14.29 19.07 -5.11
N GLY A 260 -13.23 19.18 -5.93
CA GLY A 260 -13.14 20.17 -6.99
C GLY A 260 -13.10 21.61 -6.48
N ARG A 261 -12.50 21.85 -5.30
CA ARG A 261 -12.36 23.20 -4.75
C ARG A 261 -11.61 24.09 -5.76
N PRO A 262 -12.10 25.29 -6.12
CA PRO A 262 -11.46 26.15 -7.10
C PRO A 262 -9.96 26.32 -6.85
N GLY A 263 -9.15 26.17 -7.91
CA GLY A 263 -7.69 26.22 -7.84
C GLY A 263 -7.00 24.96 -7.29
N SER A 264 -7.75 23.93 -6.86
CA SER A 264 -7.18 22.66 -6.41
C SER A 264 -7.02 21.69 -7.59
N SER A 265 -5.82 21.13 -7.74
CA SER A 265 -5.49 20.11 -8.74
C SER A 265 -4.38 19.21 -8.19
N VAL A 266 -4.19 18.02 -8.77
CA VAL A 266 -3.08 17.13 -8.38
C VAL A 266 -1.71 17.82 -8.54
N PRO A 267 -1.41 18.53 -9.65
CA PRO A 267 -0.18 19.32 -9.76
C PRO A 267 -0.04 20.41 -8.69
N ALA A 268 -1.13 21.13 -8.37
CA ALA A 268 -1.09 22.17 -7.33
C ALA A 268 -0.86 21.57 -5.94
N MET A 269 -1.51 20.46 -5.61
CA MET A 269 -1.29 19.72 -4.35
C MET A 269 0.16 19.26 -4.24
N ARG A 270 0.72 18.67 -5.31
CA ARG A 270 2.14 18.27 -5.38
C ARG A 270 3.05 19.45 -5.06
N ALA A 271 2.88 20.57 -5.77
CA ALA A 271 3.71 21.76 -5.58
C ALA A 271 3.65 22.25 -4.12
N HIS A 272 2.46 22.34 -3.52
CA HIS A 272 2.31 22.76 -2.13
C HIS A 272 3.01 21.84 -1.13
N LEU A 273 2.95 20.52 -1.34
CA LEU A 273 3.59 19.55 -0.46
C LEU A 273 5.12 19.57 -0.61
N HIS A 274 5.63 19.70 -1.84
CA HIS A 274 7.07 19.87 -2.10
C HIS A 274 7.58 21.17 -1.46
N ASP A 275 6.88 22.29 -1.66
CA ASP A 275 7.23 23.58 -1.07
C ASP A 275 7.23 23.52 0.47
N PHE A 276 6.27 22.81 1.06
CA PHE A 276 6.26 22.58 2.51
C PHE A 276 7.48 21.77 2.97
N ILE A 277 7.83 20.69 2.27
CA ILE A 277 9.02 19.89 2.60
C ILE A 277 10.28 20.76 2.53
N GLU A 278 10.49 21.50 1.44
CA GLU A 278 11.66 22.37 1.29
C GLU A 278 11.72 23.48 2.33
N ARG A 279 10.59 24.18 2.52
CA ARG A 279 10.54 25.34 3.41
C ARG A 279 10.59 24.95 4.88
N ASP A 280 9.88 23.91 5.29
CA ASP A 280 9.59 23.59 6.70
C ASP A 280 10.35 22.36 7.21
N LEU A 281 10.80 21.44 6.35
CA LEU A 281 11.61 20.28 6.76
C LEU A 281 13.09 20.36 6.37
N VAL A 282 13.44 20.71 5.13
CA VAL A 282 14.83 20.66 4.63
C VAL A 282 15.72 21.67 5.35
N SER A 283 16.84 21.22 5.89
CA SER A 283 17.82 22.12 6.50
C SER A 283 18.38 23.06 5.44
N LYS A 284 18.28 24.38 5.67
CA LYS A 284 19.09 25.33 4.91
C LYS A 284 20.52 25.08 5.36
N GLY A 285 21.32 24.42 4.53
CA GLY A 285 22.74 24.20 4.84
C GLY A 285 23.35 25.51 5.34
N ARG A 286 24.11 25.43 6.44
CA ARG A 286 25.05 26.51 6.76
C ARG A 286 26.02 26.59 5.57
N PRO A 287 26.25 27.78 4.98
CA PRO A 287 27.19 27.91 3.87
C PRO A 287 28.57 27.36 4.21
#